data_AF-A0A2G6AV10-F1
#
_entry.id   AF-A0A2G6AV10-F1
#
_cell.length_a   1.000
_cell.length_b   1.000
_cell.length_c   1.000
_cell.angle_alpha   90.00
_cell.angle_beta   90.00
_cell.angle_gamma   90.00
#
_symmetry.space_group_name_H-M   'P 1'
#
loop_
_entity.id
_entity.type
_entity.pdbx_description
1 polymer ?
#
loop_
_entity_poly.entity_id
_entity_poly.type
_entity_poly.pdbx_seq_one_letter_code
_entity_poly.pdbx_strand_id
1 'polypeptide(L)'
;MAKEFELDISAFETALKQLSKQMGEGAQNGLSRVKDDWVEEAKHVAPEDTGNLHDLITGEVRGQGTNGFIEIHGDAHSMKGGDHFDYAYYIHEENAGGKSLKLDKNPNAVKKFLDEPAEDNMDKWQGIMEDELKKAVGEWSE
;
A
#
# COMPACT_ATOMS: atom_id res chain seq x y z
N MET A 1 20.76 -54.42 -22.76
CA MET A 1 19.47 -53.81 -23.15
C MET A 1 19.33 -52.53 -22.34
N ALA A 2 19.37 -51.36 -22.99
CA ALA A 2 19.07 -50.10 -22.33
C ALA A 2 17.55 -49.90 -22.33
N LYS A 3 16.98 -49.51 -21.19
CA LYS A 3 15.58 -49.07 -21.11
C LYS A 3 15.58 -47.55 -21.18
N GLU A 4 14.92 -46.98 -22.19
CA GLU A 4 14.57 -45.56 -22.20
C GLU A 4 13.28 -45.35 -21.41
N PHE A 5 13.25 -44.28 -20.63
CA PHE A 5 12.10 -43.80 -19.89
C PHE A 5 11.86 -42.37 -20.35
N GLU A 6 10.69 -42.13 -20.95
CA GLU A 6 10.26 -40.81 -21.40
C GLU A 6 9.22 -40.31 -20.41
N LEU A 7 9.56 -39.22 -19.70
CA LEU A 7 8.68 -38.60 -18.71
C LEU A 7 7.92 -37.46 -19.38
N ASP A 8 6.60 -37.53 -19.37
CA ASP A 8 5.75 -36.40 -19.75
C ASP A 8 5.70 -35.38 -18.60
N ILE A 9 6.25 -34.19 -18.85
CA ILE A 9 6.33 -33.08 -17.90
C ILE A 9 5.24 -32.01 -18.12
N SER A 10 4.33 -32.22 -19.08
CA SER A 10 3.32 -31.21 -19.46
C SER A 10 2.39 -30.82 -18.31
N ALA A 11 2.07 -31.79 -17.45
CA ALA A 11 1.27 -31.55 -16.25
C ALA A 11 2.00 -30.65 -15.23
N PHE A 12 3.31 -30.86 -15.06
CA PHE A 12 4.14 -30.04 -14.19
C PHE A 12 4.26 -28.60 -14.72
N GLU A 13 4.49 -28.41 -16.02
CA GLU A 13 4.51 -27.08 -16.63
C GLU A 13 3.17 -26.33 -16.47
N THR A 14 2.06 -27.06 -16.61
CA THR A 14 0.72 -26.49 -16.41
C THR A 14 0.52 -26.06 -14.96
N ALA A 15 0.93 -26.89 -14.00
CA ALA A 15 0.86 -26.57 -12.59
C ALA A 15 1.71 -25.33 -12.22
N LEU A 16 2.94 -25.22 -12.77
CA LEU A 16 3.79 -24.05 -12.55
C LEU A 16 3.15 -22.75 -13.08
N LYS A 17 2.53 -22.80 -14.26
CA LYS A 17 1.82 -21.64 -14.83
C LYS A 17 0.64 -21.23 -13.97
N GLN A 18 -0.14 -22.21 -13.48
CA GLN A 18 -1.27 -21.95 -12.60
C GLN A 18 -0.83 -21.36 -11.26
N LEU A 19 0.23 -21.91 -10.66
CA LEU A 19 0.81 -21.40 -9.43
C LEU A 19 1.27 -19.95 -9.58
N SER A 20 2.01 -19.63 -10.64
CA SER A 20 2.45 -18.26 -10.92
C SER A 20 1.28 -17.28 -11.03
N LYS A 21 0.20 -17.69 -11.71
CA LYS A 21 -1.02 -16.88 -11.80
C LYS A 21 -1.66 -16.66 -10.43
N GLN A 22 -1.82 -17.71 -9.64
CA GLN A 22 -2.38 -17.64 -8.28
C GLN A 22 -1.55 -16.73 -7.38
N MET A 23 -0.22 -16.86 -7.41
CA MET A 23 0.67 -15.96 -6.66
C MET A 23 0.51 -14.50 -7.09
N GLY A 24 0.36 -14.25 -8.39
CA GLY A 24 0.08 -12.91 -8.90
C GLY A 24 -1.23 -12.33 -8.37
N GLU A 25 -2.30 -13.12 -8.35
CA GLU A 25 -3.60 -12.71 -7.79
C GLU A 25 -3.53 -12.48 -6.26
N GLY A 26 -2.86 -13.37 -5.53
CA GLY A 26 -2.64 -13.22 -4.08
C GLY A 26 -1.83 -11.97 -3.74
N ALA A 27 -0.77 -11.69 -4.50
CA ALA A 27 0.02 -10.47 -4.32
C ALA A 27 -0.83 -9.21 -4.55
N GLN A 28 -1.66 -9.17 -5.59
CA GLN A 28 -2.55 -8.04 -5.87
C GLN A 28 -3.58 -7.82 -4.74
N ASN A 29 -4.16 -8.89 -4.21
CA ASN A 29 -5.08 -8.82 -3.08
C ASN A 29 -4.38 -8.30 -1.82
N GLY A 30 -3.18 -8.80 -1.54
CA GLY A 30 -2.35 -8.33 -0.43
C GLY A 30 -2.04 -6.84 -0.53
N LEU A 31 -1.55 -6.39 -1.69
CA LEU A 31 -1.27 -4.98 -1.94
C LEU A 31 -2.52 -4.10 -1.80
N SER A 32 -3.68 -4.57 -2.27
CA SER A 32 -4.93 -3.82 -2.11
C SER A 32 -5.32 -3.65 -0.65
N ARG A 33 -5.18 -4.71 0.16
CA ARG A 33 -5.46 -4.65 1.60
C ARG A 33 -4.50 -3.74 2.35
N VAL A 34 -3.21 -3.83 2.04
CA VAL A 34 -2.18 -2.95 2.61
C VAL A 34 -2.45 -1.49 2.23
N LYS A 35 -2.83 -1.23 0.98
CA LYS A 35 -3.19 0.11 0.51
C LYS A 35 -4.39 0.68 1.28
N ASP A 36 -5.45 -0.10 1.45
CA ASP A 36 -6.64 0.35 2.17
C ASP A 36 -6.31 0.68 3.64
N ASP A 37 -5.53 -0.18 4.28
CA ASP A 37 -5.05 0.02 5.65
C ASP A 37 -4.13 1.24 5.77
N TRP A 38 -3.17 1.40 4.85
CA TRP A 38 -2.28 2.57 4.82
C TRP A 38 -3.06 3.87 4.63
N VAL A 39 -4.03 3.91 3.72
CA VAL A 39 -4.90 5.08 3.55
C VAL A 39 -5.67 5.41 4.83
N GLU A 40 -6.17 4.40 5.54
CA GLU A 40 -6.87 4.59 6.81
C GLU A 40 -5.95 5.14 7.91
N GLU A 41 -4.79 4.52 8.10
CA GLU A 41 -3.81 4.96 9.11
C GLU A 41 -3.28 6.37 8.79
N ALA A 42 -3.02 6.66 7.51
CA ALA A 42 -2.60 7.99 7.07
C ALA A 42 -3.65 9.07 7.33
N LYS A 43 -4.94 8.77 7.11
CA LYS A 43 -6.02 9.69 7.50
C LYS A 43 -6.07 9.84 9.01
N HIS A 44 -5.95 8.75 9.75
CA HIS A 44 -6.03 8.77 11.20
C HIS A 44 -5.00 9.71 11.84
N VAL A 45 -3.78 9.74 11.30
CA VAL A 45 -2.68 10.58 11.81
C VAL A 45 -2.48 11.89 11.03
N ALA A 46 -3.33 12.19 10.05
CA ALA A 46 -3.24 13.44 9.30
C ALA A 46 -3.76 14.64 10.11
N PRO A 47 -3.10 15.81 10.04
CA PRO A 47 -3.60 17.03 10.69
C PRO A 47 -4.95 17.53 10.12
N GLU A 48 -5.83 18.03 10.99
CA GLU A 48 -7.09 18.70 10.60
C GLU A 48 -6.92 20.22 10.41
N ASP A 49 -6.05 20.64 9.50
CA ASP A 49 -5.81 22.07 9.25
C ASP A 49 -6.73 22.63 8.16
N THR A 50 -6.72 22.00 6.98
CA THR A 50 -7.62 22.30 5.85
C THR A 50 -8.52 21.10 5.63
N GLY A 51 -9.81 21.23 5.98
CA GLY A 51 -10.72 20.12 6.28
C GLY A 51 -10.97 19.05 5.20
N ASN A 52 -10.33 19.11 4.02
CA ASN A 52 -10.40 18.10 2.98
C ASN A 52 -9.16 17.20 2.88
N LEU A 53 -8.09 17.41 3.66
CA LEU A 53 -6.88 16.58 3.58
C LEU A 53 -7.20 15.10 3.76
N HIS A 54 -8.00 14.75 4.78
CA HIS A 54 -8.40 13.36 5.03
C HIS A 54 -9.18 12.76 3.88
N ASP A 55 -10.04 13.54 3.22
CA ASP A 55 -10.84 13.06 2.09
C ASP A 55 -10.00 12.83 0.84
N LEU A 56 -8.91 13.59 0.70
CA LEU A 56 -8.04 13.59 -0.48
C LEU A 56 -6.79 12.70 -0.32
N ILE A 57 -6.59 12.08 0.85
CA ILE A 57 -5.68 10.95 0.99
C ILE A 57 -6.32 9.75 0.30
N THR A 58 -5.67 9.30 -0.77
CA THR A 58 -6.09 8.19 -1.61
C THR A 58 -4.89 7.32 -1.93
N GLY A 59 -5.16 6.09 -2.35
CA GLY A 59 -4.12 5.14 -2.72
C GLY A 59 -4.57 4.28 -3.87
N GLU A 60 -3.61 3.80 -4.64
CA GLU A 60 -3.80 2.88 -5.74
C GLU A 60 -2.74 1.78 -5.75
N VAL A 61 -3.13 0.60 -6.22
CA VAL A 61 -2.17 -0.46 -6.56
C VAL A 61 -1.80 -0.30 -8.03
N ARG A 62 -0.51 -0.14 -8.30
CA ARG A 62 0.07 -0.11 -9.64
C ARG A 62 0.79 -1.43 -9.94
N GLY A 63 1.03 -1.70 -11.22
CA GLY A 63 1.70 -2.91 -11.69
C GLY A 63 0.77 -4.11 -11.89
N GLN A 64 1.32 -5.23 -12.35
CA GLN A 64 0.57 -6.46 -12.63
C GLN A 64 1.27 -7.68 -12.04
N GLY A 65 0.47 -8.65 -11.58
CA GLY A 65 0.95 -9.87 -10.97
C GLY A 65 1.78 -9.57 -9.71
N THR A 66 2.94 -10.20 -9.60
CA THR A 66 3.84 -10.10 -8.44
C THR A 66 4.71 -8.83 -8.42
N ASN A 67 4.74 -8.05 -9.50
CA ASN A 67 5.51 -6.80 -9.59
C ASN A 67 4.66 -5.57 -9.24
N GLY A 68 3.58 -5.77 -8.48
CA GLY A 68 2.73 -4.69 -8.03
C GLY A 68 3.41 -3.86 -6.93
N PHE A 69 3.03 -2.59 -6.85
CA PHE A 69 3.43 -1.69 -5.78
C PHE A 69 2.28 -0.75 -5.45
N ILE A 70 2.36 -0.10 -4.29
CA ILE A 70 1.34 0.82 -3.80
C ILE A 70 1.85 2.24 -4.00
N GLU A 71 1.02 3.10 -4.59
CA GLU A 71 1.22 4.54 -4.59
C GLU A 71 0.15 5.17 -3.70
N ILE A 72 0.58 5.92 -2.68
CA ILE A 72 -0.31 6.73 -1.84
C ILE A 72 -0.10 8.19 -2.19
N HIS A 73 -1.20 8.91 -2.36
CA HIS A 73 -1.24 10.32 -2.67
C HIS A 73 -2.07 11.03 -1.60
N GLY A 74 -1.57 12.16 -1.11
CA GLY A 74 -2.37 13.13 -0.38
C GLY A 74 -2.31 14.45 -1.13
N ASP A 75 -3.45 14.91 -1.64
CA ASP A 75 -3.54 16.23 -2.27
C ASP A 75 -4.36 17.15 -1.36
N ALA A 76 -3.80 18.26 -0.89
CA ALA A 76 -4.60 19.28 -0.21
C ALA A 76 -4.28 20.63 -0.83
N HIS A 77 -5.07 21.00 -1.83
CA HIS A 77 -4.84 22.26 -2.53
C HIS A 77 -5.67 23.38 -1.91
N SER A 78 -5.01 24.48 -1.60
CA SER A 78 -5.68 25.74 -1.26
C SER A 78 -5.39 26.79 -2.34
N MET A 79 -6.43 27.50 -2.78
CA MET A 79 -6.26 28.71 -3.59
C MET A 79 -5.99 29.88 -2.66
N LYS A 80 -4.76 30.40 -2.67
CA LYS A 80 -4.42 31.62 -1.92
C LYS A 80 -3.87 32.67 -2.87
N GLY A 81 -4.69 33.68 -3.18
CA GLY A 81 -4.27 34.84 -3.98
C GLY A 81 -4.08 34.57 -5.48
N GLY A 82 -4.59 33.47 -6.02
CA GLY A 82 -4.48 33.11 -7.44
C GLY A 82 -3.47 31.99 -7.73
N ASP A 83 -2.65 31.62 -6.74
CA ASP A 83 -1.71 30.50 -6.85
C ASP A 83 -2.24 29.25 -6.14
N HIS A 84 -1.90 28.11 -6.73
CA HIS A 84 -2.18 26.76 -6.23
C HIS A 84 -1.12 26.39 -5.20
N PHE A 85 -1.50 26.26 -3.94
CA PHE A 85 -0.59 25.81 -2.89
C PHE A 85 -0.94 24.39 -2.46
N ASP A 86 0.01 23.48 -2.61
CA ASP A 86 -0.08 22.09 -2.15
C ASP A 86 0.28 21.99 -0.67
N TYR A 87 -0.76 22.02 0.15
CA TYR A 87 -0.69 21.99 1.59
C TYR A 87 -0.35 20.58 2.11
N ALA A 88 -0.70 19.52 1.38
CA ALA A 88 -0.39 18.15 1.78
C ALA A 88 1.10 17.88 1.65
N TYR A 89 1.67 18.24 0.50
CA TYR A 89 3.13 18.19 0.29
C TYR A 89 3.88 19.04 1.32
N TYR A 90 3.38 20.26 1.59
CA TYR A 90 4.00 21.15 2.57
C TYR A 90 4.02 20.58 3.99
N ILE A 91 2.92 19.95 4.45
CA ILE A 91 2.85 19.31 5.78
C ILE A 91 3.79 18.11 5.87
N HIS A 92 3.89 17.34 4.78
CA HIS A 92 4.61 16.07 4.72
C HIS A 92 6.14 16.24 4.61
N GLU A 93 6.61 17.03 3.65
CA GLU A 93 8.03 17.15 3.29
C GLU A 93 8.75 18.27 4.03
N GLU A 94 8.10 19.42 4.18
CA GLU A 94 8.70 20.52 4.91
C GLU A 94 8.28 20.43 6.37
N ASN A 95 9.21 20.75 7.28
CA ASN A 95 8.88 21.00 8.68
C ASN A 95 8.04 22.28 8.77
N ALA A 96 6.81 22.21 8.25
CA ALA A 96 5.77 23.22 8.13
C ALA A 96 5.21 23.59 9.51
N GLY A 97 6.10 23.80 10.48
CA GLY A 97 5.90 24.66 11.62
C GLY A 97 5.64 26.10 11.20
N GLY A 98 4.67 26.32 10.31
CA GLY A 98 3.82 27.49 10.44
C GLY A 98 3.29 27.48 11.87
N LYS A 99 3.27 28.64 12.52
CA LYS A 99 2.80 28.83 13.91
C LYS A 99 1.32 28.42 14.14
N SER A 100 0.72 27.66 13.24
CA SER A 100 -0.71 27.49 13.04
C SER A 100 -1.11 26.14 12.43
N LEU A 101 -0.22 25.15 12.30
CA LEU A 101 -0.66 23.78 12.05
C LEU A 101 -1.50 23.34 13.27
N LYS A 102 -2.80 23.13 13.07
CA LYS A 102 -3.72 22.77 14.15
C LYS A 102 -3.62 21.28 14.49
N LEU A 103 -2.44 20.87 14.94
CA LEU A 103 -2.18 19.53 15.50
C LEU A 103 -3.01 19.30 16.78
N ASP A 104 -3.48 20.36 17.42
CA ASP A 104 -4.36 20.29 18.58
C ASP A 104 -5.77 19.75 18.26
N LYS A 105 -6.16 19.74 16.98
CA LYS A 105 -7.49 19.25 16.56
C LYS A 105 -7.56 17.74 16.36
N ASN A 106 -6.45 17.12 15.96
CA ASN A 106 -6.33 15.67 15.93
C ASN A 106 -5.20 15.25 16.88
N PRO A 107 -5.51 14.61 18.02
CA PRO A 107 -4.50 14.26 19.03
C PRO A 107 -3.43 13.29 18.51
N ASN A 108 -3.70 12.59 17.41
CA ASN A 108 -2.79 11.65 16.77
C ASN A 108 -2.07 12.27 15.56
N ALA A 109 -2.20 13.58 15.35
CA ALA A 109 -1.64 14.24 14.17
C ALA A 109 -0.11 14.23 14.17
N VAL A 110 0.46 13.74 13.08
CA VAL A 110 1.91 13.76 12.81
C VAL A 110 2.21 14.47 11.50
N LYS A 111 3.42 15.00 11.35
CA LYS A 111 3.82 15.72 10.13
C LYS A 111 3.99 14.78 8.94
N LYS A 112 4.66 13.65 9.16
CA LYS A 112 4.91 12.63 8.16
C LYS A 112 3.75 11.64 8.07
N PHE A 113 2.52 12.15 7.96
CA PHE A 113 1.30 11.35 8.05
C PHE A 113 1.15 10.28 6.95
N LEU A 114 1.99 10.30 5.90
CA LEU A 114 2.09 9.21 4.93
C LEU A 114 3.22 8.23 5.28
N ASP A 115 4.39 8.70 5.71
CA ASP A 115 5.58 7.84 5.95
C ASP A 115 5.49 7.13 7.31
N GLU A 116 5.09 7.84 8.36
CA GLU A 116 5.13 7.33 9.74
C GLU A 116 4.20 6.11 9.90
N PRO A 117 2.95 6.12 9.40
CA PRO A 117 2.14 4.91 9.32
C PRO A 117 2.79 3.78 8.53
N ALA A 118 3.55 4.11 7.48
CA ALA A 118 4.20 3.11 6.65
C ALA A 118 5.31 2.39 7.39
N GLU A 119 6.16 3.16 8.07
CA GLU A 119 7.25 2.65 8.90
C GLU A 119 6.71 1.83 10.08
N ASP A 120 5.68 2.32 10.76
CA ASP A 120 5.11 1.68 11.95
C ASP A 120 4.33 0.38 11.65
N ASN A 121 3.81 0.23 10.44
CA ASN A 121 2.97 -0.91 10.05
C ASN A 121 3.67 -1.90 9.10
N MET A 122 4.96 -1.74 8.79
CA MET A 122 5.66 -2.64 7.85
C MET A 122 5.50 -4.12 8.20
N ASP A 123 5.68 -4.49 9.47
CA ASP A 123 5.55 -5.89 9.92
C ASP A 123 4.11 -6.42 9.77
N LYS A 124 3.11 -5.60 10.11
CA LYS A 124 1.68 -5.91 9.93
C LYS A 124 1.38 -6.17 8.46
N TRP A 125 1.87 -5.31 7.57
CA TRP A 125 1.63 -5.38 6.14
C TRP A 125 2.36 -6.55 5.47
N GLN A 126 3.57 -6.88 5.94
CA GLN A 126 4.22 -8.12 5.55
C GLN A 126 3.37 -9.33 5.92
N GLY A 127 2.79 -9.36 7.12
CA GLY A 127 1.85 -10.40 7.53
C GLY A 127 0.63 -10.51 6.62
N ILE A 128 0.03 -9.38 6.24
CA ILE A 128 -1.09 -9.33 5.28
C ILE A 128 -0.68 -9.93 3.94
N MET A 129 0.51 -9.58 3.42
CA MET A 129 1.03 -10.12 2.17
C MET A 129 1.23 -11.64 2.24
N GLU A 130 1.86 -12.13 3.31
CA GLU A 130 2.09 -13.55 3.50
C GLU A 130 0.76 -14.33 3.59
N ASP A 131 -0.22 -13.80 4.30
CA ASP A 131 -1.54 -14.42 4.43
C ASP A 131 -2.27 -14.52 3.09
N GLU A 132 -2.25 -13.46 2.28
CA GLU A 132 -2.88 -13.49 0.96
C GLU A 132 -2.15 -14.40 -0.04
N LEU A 133 -0.83 -14.48 0.04
CA LEU A 133 -0.06 -15.44 -0.76
C LEU A 133 -0.36 -16.89 -0.34
N LYS A 134 -0.41 -17.19 0.96
CA LYS A 134 -0.77 -18.52 1.48
C LYS A 134 -2.17 -18.93 1.04
N LYS A 135 -3.15 -18.02 1.13
CA LYS A 135 -4.52 -18.28 0.65
C LYS A 135 -4.56 -18.58 -0.84
N ALA A 136 -3.75 -17.90 -1.64
CA ALA A 136 -3.77 -18.05 -3.08
C ALA A 136 -3.17 -19.38 -3.57
N VAL A 137 -2.09 -19.85 -2.93
CA VAL A 137 -1.40 -21.09 -3.34
C VAL A 137 -1.87 -22.34 -2.58
N GLY A 138 -2.70 -22.14 -1.54
CA GLY A 138 -3.12 -23.20 -0.61
C GLY A 138 -2.10 -23.39 0.52
N GLU A 139 -2.59 -23.74 1.72
CA GLU A 139 -1.72 -24.09 2.84
C GLU A 139 -0.84 -25.28 2.46
N TRP A 140 0.48 -25.10 2.55
CA TRP A 140 1.40 -26.23 2.59
C TRP A 140 1.17 -26.92 3.93
N SER A 141 0.53 -28.09 3.91
CA SER A 141 0.60 -28.97 5.07
C SER A 141 2.05 -29.41 5.21
N GLU A 142 2.68 -29.02 6.31
CA GLU A 142 3.96 -29.57 6.76
C GLU A 142 3.84 -31.07 7.06
#